data_AF-A0A0C2C0Q4-F1
#
_entry.id   AF-A0A0C2C0Q4-F1
#
_cell.length_a   1.000
_cell.length_b   1.000
_cell.length_c   1.000
_cell.angle_alpha   90.00
_cell.angle_beta   90.00
_cell.angle_gamma   90.00
#
_symmetry.space_group_name_H-M   'P 1'
#
loop_
_entity.id
_entity.type
_entity.pdbx_description
1 polymer ?
#
loop_
_entity_poly.entity_id
_entity_poly.type
_entity_poly.pdbx_seq_one_letter_code
_entity_poly.pdbx_strand_id
1 'polypeptide(L)'
;MVASLILEDATHAFVLPAGCGATYEATKDPKTFHDVVGKESAGQRPREDMDFCYYWIKAPEGSKIEVKVVGLSQGLAVDGCPYWGVEIKTHADQRLTGYRFCAPEDVGVTLVSTSNIVPIITYNRFYATKVEIQYRIVSGSNNPKPQPQKKCVDSPKCALLTKTRKFCSSTVFTESIKRSLCPKTCGYCQ
;
A
#
# COMPACT_ATOMS: atom_id res chain seq x y z
N MET A 1 26.27 -11.55 -47.74
CA MET A 1 27.04 -11.24 -46.51
C MET A 1 26.14 -11.53 -45.34
N VAL A 2 26.56 -12.47 -44.50
CA VAL A 2 25.84 -12.95 -43.32
C VAL A 2 26.49 -12.28 -42.12
N ALA A 3 25.70 -11.70 -41.23
CA ALA A 3 26.10 -11.43 -39.85
C ALA A 3 24.88 -11.83 -39.01
N SER A 4 24.76 -13.11 -38.65
CA SER A 4 25.27 -13.71 -37.42
C SER A 4 24.73 -13.05 -36.15
N LEU A 5 23.59 -13.60 -35.72
CA LEU A 5 23.24 -14.05 -34.36
C LEU A 5 24.12 -13.55 -33.21
N ILE A 6 23.49 -12.92 -32.22
CA ILE A 6 23.70 -13.27 -30.82
C ILE A 6 22.33 -13.47 -30.19
N LEU A 7 22.00 -14.74 -29.95
CA LEU A 7 21.03 -15.16 -28.93
C LEU A 7 21.72 -15.01 -27.58
N GLU A 8 21.11 -14.30 -26.63
CA GLU A 8 21.29 -14.57 -25.21
C GLU A 8 19.93 -14.64 -24.53
N ASP A 9 19.71 -15.80 -23.93
CA ASP A 9 18.59 -16.31 -23.16
C ASP A 9 18.61 -15.73 -21.74
N ALA A 10 17.44 -15.37 -21.16
CA ALA A 10 17.13 -15.54 -19.73
C ALA A 10 15.78 -14.90 -19.34
N THR A 11 14.77 -15.76 -19.19
CA THR A 11 13.82 -15.82 -18.06
C THR A 11 13.22 -14.51 -17.47
N HIS A 12 11.89 -14.39 -17.58
CA HIS A 12 10.99 -13.42 -16.92
C HIS A 12 11.23 -11.94 -17.25
N ALA A 13 10.93 -11.55 -18.49
CA ALA A 13 10.55 -10.17 -18.76
C ALA A 13 9.30 -9.83 -17.93
N PHE A 14 9.49 -9.06 -16.86
CA PHE A 14 8.40 -8.43 -16.13
C PHE A 14 7.71 -7.45 -17.07
N VAL A 15 6.65 -7.90 -17.72
CA VAL A 15 5.82 -7.05 -18.57
C VAL A 15 5.14 -6.05 -17.66
N LEU A 16 5.61 -4.79 -17.68
CA LEU A 16 4.86 -3.69 -17.10
C LEU A 16 3.46 -3.68 -17.75
N PRO A 17 2.37 -3.66 -16.96
CA PRO A 17 1.02 -3.55 -17.50
C PRO A 17 0.94 -2.34 -18.43
N ALA A 18 0.11 -2.43 -19.48
CA ALA A 18 -0.15 -1.28 -20.34
C ALA A 18 -0.60 -0.08 -19.50
N GLY A 19 0.08 1.06 -19.65
CA GLY A 19 -0.14 2.24 -18.82
C GLY A 19 1.17 2.97 -18.51
N CYS A 20 1.08 3.95 -17.62
CA CYS A 20 2.21 4.64 -17.01
C CYS A 20 2.77 3.83 -15.83
N GLY A 21 4.02 4.09 -15.45
CA GLY A 21 4.65 3.34 -14.38
C GLY A 21 6.16 3.31 -14.46
N ALA A 22 6.80 2.97 -13.34
CA ALA A 22 8.24 2.80 -13.24
C ALA A 22 8.61 1.98 -12.00
N THR A 23 9.82 1.44 -12.00
CA THR A 23 10.44 0.87 -10.81
C THR A 23 11.41 1.87 -10.20
N TYR A 24 11.40 2.01 -8.89
CA TYR A 24 12.28 2.86 -8.11
C TYR A 24 13.06 2.05 -7.11
N GLU A 25 14.33 2.36 -6.94
CA GLU A 25 15.18 1.76 -5.91
C GLU A 25 15.20 2.62 -4.64
N ALA A 26 14.88 1.99 -3.53
CA ALA A 26 14.94 2.58 -2.20
C ALA A 26 16.38 2.55 -1.65
N THR A 27 16.68 3.56 -0.85
CA THR A 27 17.95 3.73 -0.13
C THR A 27 17.65 3.98 1.34
N LYS A 28 18.66 3.97 2.20
CA LYS A 28 18.48 4.36 3.62
C LYS A 28 18.04 5.82 3.76
N ASP A 29 18.52 6.67 2.85
CA ASP A 29 18.12 8.06 2.79
C ASP A 29 16.70 8.19 2.19
N PRO A 30 15.83 9.05 2.76
CA PRO A 30 14.51 9.31 2.22
C PRO A 30 14.55 9.84 0.78
N LYS A 31 13.75 9.23 -0.08
CA LYS A 31 13.48 9.66 -1.46
C LYS A 31 12.02 10.05 -1.64
N THR A 32 11.75 10.95 -2.57
CA THR A 32 10.38 11.40 -2.87
C THR A 32 9.93 10.81 -4.20
N PHE A 33 8.79 10.14 -4.16
CA PHE A 33 7.97 9.79 -5.30
C PHE A 33 6.91 10.87 -5.50
N HIS A 34 6.71 11.27 -6.75
CA HIS A 34 5.71 12.24 -7.16
C HIS A 34 5.03 11.73 -8.41
N ASP A 35 3.70 11.82 -8.46
CA ASP A 35 2.92 11.46 -9.62
C ASP A 35 1.70 12.37 -9.81
N VAL A 36 1.31 12.57 -11.07
CA VAL A 36 0.11 13.28 -11.47
C VAL A 36 -0.65 12.40 -12.45
N VAL A 37 -1.84 11.97 -12.07
CA VAL A 37 -2.69 11.09 -12.88
C VAL A 37 -3.97 11.81 -13.26
N GLY A 38 -4.48 11.52 -14.45
CA GLY A 38 -5.62 12.20 -15.05
C GLY A 38 -5.18 13.42 -15.86
N LYS A 39 -6.15 14.20 -16.33
CA LYS A 39 -5.92 15.36 -17.20
C LYS A 39 -6.89 16.47 -16.84
N GLU A 40 -6.43 17.70 -16.78
CA GLU A 40 -7.28 18.85 -16.49
C GLU A 40 -8.37 19.05 -17.56
N SER A 41 -8.03 18.76 -18.83
CA SER A 41 -8.95 18.83 -19.97
C SER A 41 -10.11 17.84 -19.90
N ALA A 42 -10.03 16.82 -19.04
CA ALA A 42 -11.14 15.90 -18.81
C ALA A 42 -12.29 16.54 -18.01
N GLY A 43 -12.07 17.73 -17.46
CA GLY A 43 -13.06 18.48 -16.70
C GLY A 43 -13.41 17.85 -15.35
N GLN A 44 -14.50 18.34 -14.76
CA GLN A 44 -14.96 18.00 -13.41
C GLN A 44 -16.18 17.07 -13.41
N ARG A 45 -16.24 16.16 -14.39
CA ARG A 45 -17.21 15.06 -14.41
C ARG A 45 -16.47 13.74 -14.27
N PRO A 46 -16.89 12.83 -13.37
CA PRO A 46 -16.30 11.50 -13.30
C PRO A 46 -16.44 10.80 -14.65
N ARG A 47 -15.32 10.35 -15.20
CA ARG A 47 -15.27 9.51 -16.41
C ARG A 47 -15.72 8.10 -16.07
N GLU A 48 -16.23 7.33 -17.03
CA GLU A 48 -16.56 5.92 -16.80
C GLU A 48 -15.31 5.10 -16.51
N ASP A 49 -14.27 5.29 -17.33
CA ASP A 49 -12.97 4.64 -17.19
C ASP A 49 -12.05 5.33 -16.17
N MET A 50 -11.16 4.53 -15.58
CA MET A 50 -10.07 4.98 -14.72
C MET A 50 -8.74 4.89 -15.45
N ASP A 51 -7.95 5.96 -15.32
CA ASP A 51 -6.52 5.94 -15.59
C ASP A 51 -5.80 5.25 -14.43
N PHE A 52 -4.84 4.39 -14.73
CA PHE A 52 -3.98 3.73 -13.74
C PHE A 52 -2.52 3.89 -14.12
N CYS A 53 -1.67 4.20 -13.14
CA CYS A 53 -0.22 4.03 -13.25
C CYS A 53 0.27 3.03 -12.19
N TYR A 54 1.20 2.18 -12.58
CA TYR A 54 1.72 1.11 -11.72
C TYR A 54 3.20 1.31 -11.46
N TYR A 55 3.58 1.43 -10.19
CA TYR A 55 4.96 1.62 -9.77
C TYR A 55 5.38 0.55 -8.77
N TRP A 56 6.69 0.31 -8.70
CA TRP A 56 7.29 -0.60 -7.73
C TRP A 56 8.44 0.11 -7.03
N ILE A 57 8.42 0.15 -5.71
CA ILE A 57 9.60 0.52 -4.93
C ILE A 57 10.29 -0.77 -4.50
N LYS A 58 11.54 -0.95 -4.92
CA LYS A 58 12.36 -2.12 -4.61
C LYS A 58 13.47 -1.76 -3.64
N ALA A 59 13.87 -2.75 -2.86
CA ALA A 59 15.01 -2.72 -1.97
C ALA A 59 15.74 -4.06 -2.05
N PRO A 60 16.98 -4.15 -1.57
CA PRO A 60 17.68 -5.42 -1.42
C PRO A 60 16.87 -6.42 -0.59
N GLU A 61 16.98 -7.70 -0.92
CA GLU A 61 16.29 -8.77 -0.18
C GLU A 61 16.60 -8.71 1.32
N GLY A 62 15.61 -9.08 2.15
CA GLY A 62 15.69 -8.97 3.60
C GLY A 62 15.48 -7.56 4.17
N SER A 63 15.43 -6.53 3.31
CA SER A 63 15.09 -5.17 3.72
C SER A 63 13.58 -4.96 3.80
N LYS A 64 13.17 -3.93 4.56
CA LYS A 64 11.81 -3.40 4.56
C LYS A 64 11.83 -1.96 4.06
N ILE A 65 10.70 -1.50 3.55
CA ILE A 65 10.51 -0.17 3.01
C ILE A 65 9.48 0.55 3.87
N GLU A 66 9.86 1.69 4.41
CA GLU A 66 8.93 2.65 4.99
C GLU A 66 8.44 3.57 3.89
N VAL A 67 7.12 3.79 3.85
CA VAL A 67 6.42 4.63 2.89
C VAL A 67 5.55 5.60 3.68
N LYS A 68 5.74 6.90 3.46
CA LYS A 68 4.99 7.97 4.11
C LYS A 68 4.25 8.79 3.07
N VAL A 69 2.95 8.96 3.24
CA VAL A 69 2.16 9.89 2.42
C VAL A 69 2.53 11.31 2.85
N VAL A 70 3.03 12.13 1.92
CA VAL A 70 3.49 13.50 2.24
C VAL A 70 2.70 14.59 1.51
N GLY A 71 1.96 14.24 0.46
CA GLY A 71 1.07 15.17 -0.23
C GLY A 71 0.00 14.46 -1.05
N LEU A 72 -1.20 15.01 -1.05
CA LEU A 72 -2.35 14.52 -1.79
C LEU A 72 -3.14 15.74 -2.31
N SER A 73 -3.74 15.61 -3.49
CA SER A 73 -4.74 16.57 -3.97
C SER A 73 -5.93 16.68 -3.01
N GLN A 74 -6.65 17.80 -3.06
CA GLN A 74 -7.85 18.02 -2.25
C GLN A 74 -9.12 17.65 -3.03
N GLY A 75 -10.18 17.28 -2.29
CA GLY A 75 -11.51 16.99 -2.84
C GLY A 75 -11.72 15.54 -3.26
N LEU A 76 -12.99 15.13 -3.37
CA LEU A 76 -13.41 13.77 -3.72
C LEU A 76 -12.85 12.66 -2.79
N ALA A 77 -12.54 13.04 -1.55
CA ALA A 77 -12.18 12.15 -0.45
C ALA A 77 -13.42 11.42 0.08
N VAL A 78 -13.91 10.44 -0.67
CA VAL A 78 -15.04 9.60 -0.31
C VAL A 78 -14.52 8.24 0.16
N ASP A 79 -15.22 7.61 1.11
CA ASP A 79 -14.85 6.29 1.62
C ASP A 79 -14.58 5.29 0.49
N GLY A 80 -13.47 4.56 0.60
CA GLY A 80 -12.97 3.65 -0.44
C GLY A 80 -12.22 4.31 -1.61
N CYS A 81 -12.11 5.64 -1.63
CA CYS A 81 -11.44 6.44 -2.66
C CYS A 81 -11.85 6.06 -4.10
N PRO A 82 -13.14 6.16 -4.48
CA PRO A 82 -13.63 5.64 -5.76
C PRO A 82 -13.32 6.53 -6.97
N TYR A 83 -12.84 7.78 -6.78
CA TYR A 83 -12.63 8.73 -7.88
C TYR A 83 -11.16 8.88 -8.26
N TRP A 84 -10.29 8.88 -7.27
CA TRP A 84 -8.86 8.96 -7.43
C TRP A 84 -8.20 8.56 -6.13
N GLY A 85 -6.91 8.23 -6.19
CA GLY A 85 -6.13 7.99 -5.00
C GLY A 85 -4.84 7.27 -5.32
N VAL A 86 -4.17 6.86 -4.25
CA VAL A 86 -3.03 5.95 -4.31
C VAL A 86 -3.30 4.71 -3.49
N GLU A 87 -3.09 3.54 -4.09
CA GLU A 87 -3.11 2.25 -3.41
C GLU A 87 -1.67 1.79 -3.13
N ILE A 88 -1.35 1.55 -1.86
CA ILE A 88 -0.03 1.17 -1.38
C ILE A 88 -0.10 -0.23 -0.79
N LYS A 89 0.65 -1.18 -1.36
CA LYS A 89 0.64 -2.57 -0.90
C LYS A 89 1.87 -2.92 -0.07
N THR A 90 1.71 -2.91 1.24
CA THR A 90 2.77 -3.26 2.21
C THR A 90 2.56 -4.60 2.91
N HIS A 91 1.49 -5.32 2.57
CA HIS A 91 1.13 -6.62 3.15
C HIS A 91 2.04 -7.76 2.68
N ALA A 92 2.00 -8.89 3.41
CA ALA A 92 2.75 -10.09 3.04
C ALA A 92 2.19 -10.73 1.76
N ASP A 93 0.86 -10.81 1.65
CA ASP A 93 0.20 -11.22 0.42
C ASP A 93 -0.12 -9.99 -0.44
N GLN A 94 0.66 -9.84 -1.51
CA GLN A 94 0.56 -8.73 -2.46
C GLN A 94 -0.62 -8.88 -3.44
N ARG A 95 -1.34 -10.01 -3.41
CA ARG A 95 -2.57 -10.22 -4.19
C ARG A 95 -3.79 -9.52 -3.57
N LEU A 96 -3.70 -9.15 -2.29
CA LEU A 96 -4.75 -8.42 -1.59
C LEU A 96 -4.74 -6.95 -2.01
N THR A 97 -5.91 -6.31 -1.97
CA THR A 97 -6.04 -4.85 -2.09
C THR A 97 -5.20 -4.17 -1.00
N GLY A 98 -4.42 -3.16 -1.40
CA GLY A 98 -3.61 -2.37 -0.50
C GLY A 98 -4.40 -1.30 0.24
N TYR A 99 -3.69 -0.49 1.02
CA TYR A 99 -4.27 0.69 1.65
C TYR A 99 -4.49 1.78 0.60
N ARG A 100 -5.66 2.42 0.62
CA ARG A 100 -5.99 3.51 -0.31
C ARG A 100 -6.07 4.84 0.43
N PHE A 101 -5.47 5.86 -0.17
CA PHE A 101 -5.46 7.22 0.36
C PHE A 101 -5.86 8.22 -0.72
N CYS A 102 -6.71 9.16 -0.35
CA CYS A 102 -7.22 10.23 -1.22
C CYS A 102 -7.70 11.45 -0.41
N ALA A 103 -7.54 11.43 0.91
CA ALA A 103 -7.99 12.48 1.80
C ALA A 103 -6.79 13.31 2.30
N PRO A 104 -6.88 14.64 2.40
CA PRO A 104 -5.82 15.46 2.99
C PRO A 104 -5.41 15.01 4.40
N GLU A 105 -6.35 14.43 5.16
CA GLU A 105 -6.13 13.91 6.51
C GLU A 105 -5.24 12.64 6.52
N ASP A 106 -5.06 11.98 5.37
CA ASP A 106 -4.15 10.84 5.21
C ASP A 106 -2.67 11.28 5.11
N VAL A 107 -2.40 12.57 4.91
CA VAL A 107 -1.03 13.11 4.88
C VAL A 107 -0.37 12.90 6.24
N GLY A 108 0.81 12.30 6.24
CA GLY A 108 1.55 11.92 7.43
C GLY A 108 1.39 10.45 7.83
N VAL A 109 0.45 9.71 7.23
CA VAL A 109 0.35 8.26 7.41
C VAL A 109 1.62 7.58 6.92
N THR A 110 2.15 6.68 7.75
CA THR A 110 3.35 5.87 7.47
C THR A 110 3.01 4.39 7.49
N LEU A 111 3.47 3.66 6.47
CA LEU A 111 3.36 2.22 6.33
C LEU A 111 4.76 1.61 6.24
N VAL A 112 4.95 0.44 6.84
CA VAL A 112 6.20 -0.34 6.71
C VAL A 112 5.87 -1.67 6.04
N SER A 113 6.58 -1.99 4.97
CA SER A 113 6.38 -3.21 4.21
C SER A 113 6.84 -4.46 4.96
N THR A 114 6.21 -5.58 4.65
CA THR A 114 6.66 -6.90 5.11
C THR A 114 7.73 -7.51 4.20
N SER A 115 7.83 -7.06 2.96
CA SER A 115 8.79 -7.50 1.93
C SER A 115 9.68 -6.34 1.46
N ASN A 116 10.65 -6.64 0.61
CA ASN A 116 11.54 -5.66 -0.03
C ASN A 116 10.95 -5.05 -1.31
N ILE A 117 9.66 -5.26 -1.60
CA ILE A 117 8.97 -4.73 -2.78
C ILE A 117 7.63 -4.14 -2.34
N VAL A 118 7.38 -2.88 -2.73
CA VAL A 118 6.11 -2.19 -2.49
C VAL A 118 5.50 -1.73 -3.81
N PRO A 119 4.43 -2.39 -4.29
CA PRO A 119 3.60 -1.87 -5.35
C PRO A 119 2.86 -0.59 -4.90
N ILE A 120 2.92 0.43 -5.75
CA ILE A 120 2.19 1.69 -5.64
C ILE A 120 1.33 1.81 -6.90
N ILE A 121 0.03 2.02 -6.73
CA ILE A 121 -0.90 2.16 -7.84
C ILE A 121 -1.61 3.49 -7.67
N THR A 122 -1.32 4.45 -8.53
CA THR A 122 -2.07 5.70 -8.60
C THR A 122 -3.19 5.53 -9.62
N TYR A 123 -4.36 6.03 -9.30
CA TYR A 123 -5.51 5.91 -10.18
C TYR A 123 -6.38 7.15 -10.12
N ASN A 124 -7.07 7.42 -11.22
CA ASN A 124 -7.87 8.62 -11.38
C ASN A 124 -8.98 8.42 -12.44
N ARG A 125 -10.18 8.90 -12.16
CA ARG A 125 -11.26 9.08 -13.15
C ARG A 125 -11.88 10.49 -13.12
N PHE A 126 -11.21 11.46 -12.49
CA PHE A 126 -11.71 12.81 -12.32
C PHE A 126 -10.58 13.84 -12.31
N TYR A 127 -10.66 14.83 -13.22
CA TYR A 127 -9.66 15.91 -13.36
C TYR A 127 -8.21 15.38 -13.35
N ALA A 128 -7.22 16.22 -13.05
CA ALA A 128 -5.86 15.78 -12.73
C ALA A 128 -5.65 15.81 -11.21
N THR A 129 -5.02 14.78 -10.65
CA THR A 129 -4.74 14.68 -9.22
C THR A 129 -3.29 14.28 -8.97
N LYS A 130 -2.72 14.82 -7.89
CA LYS A 130 -1.33 14.69 -7.52
C LYS A 130 -1.17 13.85 -6.25
N VAL A 131 -0.14 13.02 -6.24
CA VAL A 131 0.27 12.20 -5.10
C VAL A 131 1.76 12.41 -4.85
N GLU A 132 2.13 12.63 -3.59
CA GLU A 132 3.52 12.67 -3.14
C GLU A 132 3.73 11.73 -1.97
N ILE A 133 4.76 10.90 -2.09
CA ILE A 133 5.12 9.88 -1.11
C ILE A 133 6.61 9.99 -0.85
N GLN A 134 7.01 9.89 0.41
CA GLN A 134 8.41 9.68 0.78
C GLN A 134 8.64 8.20 1.09
N TYR A 135 9.74 7.63 0.62
CA TYR A 135 10.08 6.25 0.86
C TYR A 135 11.56 6.07 1.19
N ARG A 136 11.86 5.04 1.99
CA ARG A 136 13.24 4.64 2.32
C ARG A 136 13.29 3.19 2.76
N ILE A 137 14.48 2.61 2.67
CA ILE A 137 14.83 1.39 3.38
C ILE A 137 14.84 1.71 4.87
N VAL A 138 14.06 0.94 5.62
CA VAL A 138 14.26 0.81 7.06
C VAL A 138 14.95 -0.52 7.30
N SER A 139 15.94 -0.52 8.19
CA SER A 139 16.62 -1.75 8.59
C SER A 139 15.55 -2.80 8.88
N GLY A 140 15.71 -3.98 8.29
CA GLY A 140 15.06 -5.20 8.76
C GLY A 140 15.57 -5.46 10.17
N SER A 141 15.19 -4.59 11.11
CA SER A 141 15.27 -4.93 12.50
C SER A 141 14.53 -6.25 12.56
N ASN A 142 15.21 -7.24 13.12
CA ASN A 142 14.58 -8.25 13.94
C ASN A 142 13.82 -7.57 15.09
N ASN A 143 13.02 -6.52 14.83
CA ASN A 143 11.78 -6.32 15.52
C ASN A 143 11.10 -7.66 15.36
N PRO A 144 11.04 -8.46 16.43
CA PRO A 144 10.33 -9.72 16.36
C PRO A 144 8.99 -9.35 15.72
N LYS A 145 8.60 -10.02 14.62
CA LYS A 145 7.20 -10.15 14.19
C LYS A 145 6.39 -10.00 15.47
N PRO A 146 5.59 -8.93 15.70
CA PRO A 146 5.20 -8.50 17.04
C PRO A 146 4.98 -9.76 17.83
N GLN A 147 6.00 -10.08 18.66
CA GLN A 147 5.99 -11.35 19.36
C GLN A 147 4.66 -11.30 20.09
N PRO A 148 3.79 -12.31 19.94
CA PRO A 148 2.41 -12.27 20.42
C PRO A 148 2.47 -11.58 21.77
N GLN A 149 1.95 -10.33 21.81
CA GLN A 149 2.33 -9.42 22.87
C GLN A 149 2.05 -10.16 24.17
N LYS A 150 3.09 -10.40 24.95
CA LYS A 150 3.00 -11.07 26.26
C LYS A 150 2.06 -10.32 27.22
N LYS A 151 1.48 -9.20 26.79
CA LYS A 151 0.45 -8.43 27.47
C LYS A 151 -0.90 -8.75 26.85
N CYS A 152 -1.70 -9.53 27.58
CA CYS A 152 -3.09 -9.84 27.28
C CYS A 152 -3.99 -8.62 27.50
N VAL A 153 -3.87 -7.60 26.64
CA VAL A 153 -4.62 -6.34 26.78
C VAL A 153 -5.35 -6.04 25.49
N ASP A 154 -6.65 -5.75 25.60
CA ASP A 154 -7.46 -5.37 24.45
C ASP A 154 -7.08 -3.98 23.94
N SER A 155 -7.09 -3.82 22.62
CA SER A 155 -6.99 -2.51 21.97
C SER A 155 -8.15 -1.63 22.43
N PRO A 156 -7.96 -0.30 22.59
CA PRO A 156 -9.07 0.62 22.85
C PRO A 156 -10.23 0.50 21.84
N LYS A 157 -9.94 0.03 20.61
CA LYS A 157 -10.94 -0.20 19.56
C LYS A 157 -11.80 -1.45 19.79
N CYS A 158 -11.39 -2.34 20.70
CA CYS A 158 -12.04 -3.63 20.90
C CYS A 158 -13.52 -3.51 21.31
N ALA A 159 -13.83 -2.61 22.25
CA ALA A 159 -15.19 -2.40 22.74
C ALA A 159 -16.16 -2.02 21.61
N LEU A 160 -15.70 -1.23 20.63
CA LEU A 160 -16.52 -0.86 19.48
C LEU A 160 -16.69 -2.02 18.50
N LEU A 161 -15.61 -2.76 18.24
CA LEU A 161 -15.59 -3.88 17.30
C LEU A 161 -16.50 -5.04 17.74
N THR A 162 -16.44 -5.40 19.03
CA THR A 162 -17.27 -6.48 19.58
C THR A 162 -18.74 -6.10 19.64
N LYS A 163 -19.06 -4.83 19.93
CA LYS A 163 -20.43 -4.32 19.96
C LYS A 163 -21.09 -4.27 18.58
N THR A 164 -20.34 -3.90 17.54
CA THR A 164 -20.93 -3.59 16.22
C THR A 164 -20.79 -4.70 15.20
N ARG A 165 -19.75 -5.55 15.29
CA ARG A 165 -19.36 -6.44 14.18
C ARG A 165 -19.26 -7.92 14.56
N LYS A 166 -19.74 -8.30 15.76
CA LYS A 166 -19.55 -9.66 16.30
C LYS A 166 -18.10 -10.14 16.14
N PHE A 167 -17.17 -9.24 16.44
CA PHE A 167 -15.77 -9.33 16.00
C PHE A 167 -15.09 -10.67 16.33
N CYS A 168 -15.31 -11.21 17.53
CA CYS A 168 -14.72 -12.49 17.95
C CYS A 168 -15.23 -13.70 17.16
N SER A 169 -16.51 -13.73 16.79
CA SER A 169 -17.13 -14.84 16.06
C SER A 169 -17.19 -14.61 14.54
N SER A 170 -16.69 -13.47 14.05
CA SER A 170 -16.72 -13.14 12.63
C SER A 170 -15.71 -13.96 11.85
N THR A 171 -16.13 -14.48 10.70
CA THR A 171 -15.26 -15.17 9.72
C THR A 171 -14.51 -14.19 8.81
N VAL A 172 -14.91 -12.90 8.82
CA VAL A 172 -14.26 -11.83 8.03
C VAL A 172 -12.89 -11.47 8.62
N PHE A 173 -12.73 -11.58 9.94
CA PHE A 173 -11.47 -11.28 10.61
C PHE A 173 -10.69 -12.56 10.88
N THR A 174 -9.38 -12.54 10.56
CA THR A 174 -8.50 -13.67 10.85
C THR A 174 -8.24 -13.79 12.35
N GLU A 175 -7.95 -15.00 12.82
CA GLU A 175 -7.60 -15.27 14.22
C GLU A 175 -6.41 -14.41 14.71
N SER A 176 -5.45 -14.11 13.83
CA SER A 176 -4.32 -13.21 14.12
C SER A 176 -4.79 -11.79 14.45
N ILE A 177 -5.74 -11.25 13.67
CA ILE A 177 -6.31 -9.91 13.88
C ILE A 177 -7.12 -9.90 15.17
N LYS A 178 -7.91 -10.95 15.44
CA LYS A 178 -8.69 -11.04 16.69
C LYS A 178 -7.79 -11.12 17.93
N ARG A 179 -6.71 -11.92 17.87
CA ARG A 179 -5.67 -12.01 18.91
C ARG A 179 -4.90 -10.71 19.11
N SER A 180 -4.75 -9.89 18.08
CA SER A 180 -4.04 -8.62 18.17
C SER A 180 -4.91 -7.51 18.75
N LEU A 181 -6.20 -7.45 18.37
CA LEU A 181 -7.09 -6.35 18.74
C LEU A 181 -7.93 -6.61 19.99
N CYS A 182 -8.39 -7.84 20.19
CA CYS A 182 -9.25 -8.24 21.30
C CYS A 182 -8.78 -9.54 21.98
N PRO A 183 -7.49 -9.71 22.33
CA PRO A 183 -6.98 -10.94 22.91
C PRO A 183 -7.70 -11.41 24.17
N LYS A 184 -8.11 -10.49 25.04
CA LYS A 184 -8.80 -10.81 26.31
C LYS A 184 -10.29 -10.97 26.10
N THR A 185 -10.93 -10.01 25.43
CA THR A 185 -12.39 -10.07 25.18
C THR A 185 -12.80 -11.27 24.33
N CYS A 186 -11.95 -11.70 23.38
CA CYS A 186 -12.21 -12.89 22.57
C CYS A 186 -11.68 -14.20 23.18
N GLY A 187 -11.12 -14.17 24.41
CA GLY A 187 -10.72 -15.37 25.15
C GLY A 187 -9.45 -16.06 24.64
N TYR A 188 -8.55 -15.33 23.97
CA TYR A 188 -7.29 -15.88 23.45
C TYR A 188 -6.14 -15.91 24.47
N CYS A 189 -6.31 -15.23 25.59
CA CYS A 189 -5.40 -15.25 26.74
C CYS A 189 -6.17 -14.86 28.01
N GLN A 190 -5.53 -15.12 29.16
CA GLN A 190 -6.04 -14.81 30.50
C GLN A 190 -5.13 -13.78 31.17
#